data_AF-A0A3D2CGI3-F1
#
_entry.id   AF-A0A3D2CGI3-F1
#
_cell.length_a   1.000
_cell.length_b   1.000
_cell.length_c   1.000
_cell.angle_alpha   90.00
_cell.angle_beta   90.00
_cell.angle_gamma   90.00
#
_symmetry.space_group_name_H-M   'P 1'
#
loop_
_entity.id
_entity.type
_entity.pdbx_description
1 polymer ?
#
loop_
_entity_poly.entity_id
_entity_poly.type
_entity_poly.pdbx_seq_one_letter_code
_entity_poly.pdbx_strand_id
1 'polypeptide(L)'
;MSLLRPFVDTRLEIPPGAEAHEEGVTFTLDYGINLQFFGGGPHLHRLGSSISVHLRKPDQEEFDCIMEIPRWDFNYQEIYFLKDPVVIEDGDEVSLRCVYDNSDTNPYSTGDYVYWGDATNDEMCLIYALAGLGG
;
A
#
# COMPACT_ATOMS: atom_id res chain seq x y z
N MET A 1 13.11 -17.50 7.47
CA MET A 1 12.94 -16.40 8.44
C MET A 1 12.10 -15.34 7.75
N SER A 2 10.90 -15.06 8.25
CA SER A 2 10.04 -14.00 7.71
C SER A 2 10.24 -12.73 8.53
N LEU A 3 10.28 -11.59 7.85
CA LEU A 3 10.50 -10.27 8.43
C LEU A 3 9.31 -9.38 8.08
N LEU A 4 8.92 -8.55 9.04
CA LEU A 4 8.00 -7.46 8.80
C LEU A 4 8.81 -6.29 8.24
N ARG A 5 8.54 -5.87 7.00
CA ARG A 5 9.24 -4.79 6.32
C ARG A 5 8.24 -3.68 5.97
N PRO A 6 8.47 -2.43 6.40
CA PRO A 6 7.62 -1.33 5.98
C PRO A 6 7.84 -1.08 4.49
N PHE A 7 6.75 -1.06 3.73
CA PHE A 7 6.71 -0.60 2.35
C PHE A 7 5.76 0.60 2.29
N VAL A 8 6.29 1.77 1.95
CA VAL A 8 5.66 3.05 2.28
C VAL A 8 5.92 4.09 1.21
N ASP A 9 4.92 4.94 0.96
CA ASP A 9 5.10 6.19 0.25
C ASP A 9 5.01 7.38 1.21
N THR A 10 6.11 8.10 1.39
CA THR A 10 6.19 9.27 2.27
C THR A 10 6.06 10.60 1.52
N ARG A 11 5.76 10.60 0.22
CA ARG A 11 5.64 11.81 -0.62
C ARG A 11 4.18 12.19 -0.91
N LEU A 12 3.28 11.69 -0.09
CA LEU A 12 1.83 11.87 -0.20
C LEU A 12 1.44 13.36 -0.19
N GLU A 13 0.60 13.74 -1.15
CA GLU A 13 0.01 15.08 -1.26
C GLU A 13 -1.43 14.96 -1.80
N ILE A 14 -2.40 14.87 -0.89
CA ILE A 14 -3.81 14.71 -1.24
C ILE A 14 -4.45 16.09 -1.32
N PRO A 15 -4.93 16.52 -2.50
CA PRO A 15 -5.60 17.82 -2.65
C PRO A 15 -6.98 17.83 -1.97
N PRO A 16 -7.46 19.00 -1.52
CA PRO A 16 -8.81 19.15 -1.00
C PRO A 16 -9.85 18.90 -2.10
N GLY A 17 -10.99 18.31 -1.73
CA GLY A 17 -12.11 18.05 -2.63
C GLY A 17 -11.95 16.81 -3.51
N ALA A 18 -10.85 16.05 -3.37
CA ALA A 18 -10.62 14.87 -4.20
C ALA A 18 -11.41 13.66 -3.72
N GLU A 19 -12.23 13.05 -4.59
CA GLU A 19 -13.11 11.92 -4.24
C GLU A 19 -12.41 10.55 -4.30
N ALA A 20 -11.36 10.42 -5.12
CA ALA A 20 -10.61 9.17 -5.33
C ALA A 20 -9.17 9.47 -5.77
N HIS A 21 -8.41 10.14 -4.91
CA HIS A 21 -7.01 10.46 -5.17
C HIS A 21 -6.12 9.24 -4.93
N GLU A 22 -5.32 8.86 -5.92
CA GLU A 22 -4.40 7.72 -5.82
C GLU A 22 -2.98 8.21 -5.52
N GLU A 23 -2.35 7.58 -4.52
CA GLU A 23 -0.93 7.75 -4.18
C GLU A 23 -0.26 6.39 -4.09
N GLY A 24 1.07 6.38 -4.11
CA GLY A 24 1.80 5.13 -4.02
C GLY A 24 3.25 5.22 -4.42
N VAL A 25 3.90 4.06 -4.31
CA VAL A 25 5.29 3.90 -4.68
C VAL A 25 5.48 2.56 -5.37
N THR A 26 6.37 2.54 -6.36
CA THR A 26 6.84 1.32 -7.00
C THR A 26 8.32 1.16 -6.73
N PHE A 27 8.75 -0.05 -6.38
CA PHE A 27 10.17 -0.40 -6.30
C PHE A 27 10.44 -1.66 -7.11
N THR A 28 11.67 -1.77 -7.62
CA THR A 28 12.18 -2.98 -8.25
C THR A 28 12.98 -3.77 -7.21
N LEU A 29 12.74 -5.07 -7.11
CA LEU A 29 13.56 -5.96 -6.28
C LEU A 29 14.83 -6.34 -7.05
N ASP A 30 15.99 -5.77 -6.72
CA ASP A 30 17.24 -5.94 -7.48
C ASP A 30 18.43 -6.40 -6.60
N TYR A 31 18.13 -7.20 -5.58
CA TYR A 31 19.10 -7.62 -4.56
C TYR A 31 19.70 -9.02 -4.82
N GLY A 32 19.40 -9.66 -5.95
CA GLY A 32 19.85 -11.01 -6.29
C GLY A 32 19.22 -12.10 -5.43
N ILE A 33 18.04 -11.85 -4.87
CA ILE A 33 17.31 -12.78 -3.99
C ILE A 33 15.82 -12.82 -4.36
N ASN A 34 15.18 -13.96 -4.10
CA ASN A 34 13.74 -14.09 -4.20
C ASN A 34 13.09 -14.01 -2.82
N LEU A 35 11.93 -13.37 -2.76
CA LEU A 35 11.13 -13.23 -1.55
C LEU A 35 9.79 -13.95 -1.70
N GLN A 36 9.36 -14.65 -0.66
CA GLN A 36 7.97 -15.07 -0.51
C GLN A 36 7.21 -13.98 0.25
N PHE A 37 6.18 -13.44 -0.39
CA PHE A 37 5.22 -12.50 0.20
C PHE A 37 4.02 -13.27 0.74
N PHE A 38 3.80 -13.15 2.05
CA PHE A 38 2.74 -13.87 2.77
C PHE A 38 1.50 -13.00 3.02
N GLY A 39 1.56 -11.70 2.71
CA GLY A 39 0.56 -10.70 3.05
C GLY A 39 1.17 -9.56 3.86
N GLY A 40 0.36 -8.81 4.61
CA GLY A 40 0.87 -7.69 5.39
C GLY A 40 -0.17 -6.99 6.25
N GLY A 41 0.31 -6.05 7.06
CA GLY A 41 -0.50 -5.10 7.85
C GLY A 41 -0.64 -3.77 7.11
N PRO A 42 -1.69 -3.57 6.29
CA PRO A 42 -1.98 -2.30 5.64
C PRO A 42 -2.29 -1.22 6.67
N HIS A 43 -1.99 0.03 6.34
CA HIS A 43 -2.19 1.16 7.22
C HIS A 43 -2.47 2.43 6.42
N LEU A 44 -3.72 2.87 6.46
CA LEU A 44 -4.17 4.21 6.07
C LEU A 44 -4.88 4.86 7.27
N HIS A 45 -5.01 6.20 7.26
CA HIS A 45 -5.84 6.89 8.23
C HIS A 45 -7.30 7.00 7.73
N ARG A 46 -7.94 8.14 7.92
CA ARG A 46 -9.41 8.30 7.90
C ARG A 46 -9.97 8.71 6.54
N LEU A 47 -9.14 9.25 5.66
CA LEU A 47 -9.46 9.54 4.27
C LEU A 47 -9.21 8.32 3.38
N GLY A 48 -8.44 7.33 3.85
CA GLY A 48 -8.18 6.10 3.12
C GLY A 48 -9.47 5.36 2.73
N SER A 49 -9.58 4.95 1.48
CA SER A 49 -10.73 4.23 0.92
C SER A 49 -10.37 2.85 0.37
N SER A 50 -9.14 2.67 -0.12
CA SER A 50 -8.60 1.36 -0.48
C SER A 50 -7.07 1.34 -0.46
N ILE A 51 -6.51 0.14 -0.32
CA ILE A 51 -5.06 -0.10 -0.39
C ILE A 51 -4.81 -1.42 -1.10
N SER A 52 -3.79 -1.44 -1.95
CA SER A 52 -3.43 -2.63 -2.73
C SER A 52 -1.94 -2.74 -2.99
N VAL A 53 -1.48 -3.97 -3.16
CA VAL A 53 -0.13 -4.30 -3.59
C VAL A 53 -0.23 -5.03 -4.92
N HIS A 54 0.60 -4.63 -5.86
CA HIS A 54 0.67 -5.18 -7.21
C HIS A 54 2.09 -5.62 -7.55
N LEU A 55 2.21 -6.62 -8.41
CA LEU A 55 3.46 -7.18 -8.90
C LEU A 55 3.50 -7.10 -10.42
N ARG A 56 4.66 -6.77 -10.99
CA ARG A 56 4.90 -6.82 -12.43
C ARG A 56 6.23 -7.50 -12.69
N LYS A 57 6.23 -8.52 -13.54
CA LYS A 57 7.45 -9.15 -14.05
C LYS A 57 8.14 -8.22 -15.07
N PRO A 58 9.48 -8.27 -15.25
CA PRO A 58 10.20 -7.41 -16.19
C PRO A 58 9.65 -7.40 -17.62
N ASP A 59 9.06 -8.51 -18.04
CA ASP A 59 8.60 -8.74 -19.42
C ASP A 59 7.10 -8.47 -19.61
N GLN A 60 6.40 -8.07 -18.54
CA GLN A 60 4.98 -7.79 -18.55
C GLN A 60 4.73 -6.28 -18.60
N GLU A 61 3.72 -5.87 -19.35
CA GLU A 61 3.29 -4.46 -19.37
C GLU A 61 2.44 -4.12 -18.14
N GLU A 62 1.56 -5.03 -17.75
CA GLU A 62 0.55 -4.83 -16.72
C GLU A 62 1.01 -5.31 -15.34
N PHE A 63 0.44 -4.68 -14.31
CA PHE A 63 0.61 -5.06 -12.92
C PHE A 63 -0.51 -6.04 -12.50
N ASP A 64 -0.13 -7.18 -11.94
CA ASP A 64 -1.03 -8.13 -11.31
C ASP A 64 -1.30 -7.75 -9.85
N CYS A 65 -2.56 -7.66 -9.45
CA CYS A 65 -2.91 -7.40 -8.06
C CYS A 65 -2.68 -8.64 -7.20
N ILE A 66 -1.83 -8.52 -6.17
CA ILE A 66 -1.44 -9.64 -5.29
C ILE A 66 -2.05 -9.54 -3.89
N MET A 67 -2.49 -8.35 -3.48
CA MET A 67 -3.21 -8.10 -2.24
C MET A 67 -4.05 -6.84 -2.40
N GLU A 68 -5.31 -6.86 -1.94
CA GLU A 68 -6.19 -5.70 -2.00
C GLU A 68 -7.15 -5.68 -0.80
N ILE A 69 -7.34 -4.48 -0.25
CA ILE A 69 -8.47 -4.14 0.60
C ILE A 69 -9.27 -3.06 -0.12
N PRO A 70 -10.32 -3.45 -0.88
CA PRO A 70 -11.01 -2.54 -1.78
C PRO A 70 -11.97 -1.57 -1.06
N ARG A 71 -12.21 -1.81 0.23
CA ARG A 71 -13.03 -0.98 1.12
C ARG A 71 -12.35 -0.89 2.46
N TRP A 72 -11.47 0.08 2.58
CA TRP A 72 -10.77 0.38 3.82
C TRP A 72 -11.74 0.89 4.88
N ASP A 73 -11.52 0.47 6.12
CA ASP A 73 -12.08 1.08 7.31
C ASP A 73 -10.90 1.36 8.24
N PHE A 74 -10.89 2.54 8.87
CA PHE A 74 -9.81 2.93 9.77
C PHE A 74 -9.52 1.90 10.89
N ASN A 75 -10.50 1.08 11.26
CA ASN A 75 -10.33 0.04 12.27
C ASN A 75 -9.66 -1.25 11.75
N TYR A 76 -9.47 -1.40 10.43
CA TYR A 76 -8.88 -2.60 9.81
C TYR A 76 -7.35 -2.61 9.87
N GLN A 77 -6.82 -2.51 11.09
CA GLN A 77 -5.39 -2.39 11.37
C GLN A 77 -4.71 -3.76 11.63
N GLU A 78 -5.33 -4.86 11.21
CA GLU A 78 -4.80 -6.20 11.40
C GLU A 78 -3.81 -6.62 10.29
N ILE A 79 -3.14 -7.76 10.52
CA ILE A 79 -2.34 -8.42 9.50
C ILE A 79 -3.24 -9.36 8.69
N TYR A 80 -3.23 -9.18 7.38
CA TYR A 80 -3.92 -10.04 6.42
C TYR A 80 -2.93 -11.01 5.80
N PHE A 81 -3.29 -12.29 5.77
CA PHE A 81 -2.50 -13.34 5.15
C PHE A 81 -3.10 -13.74 3.82
N LEU A 82 -2.25 -13.89 2.80
CA LEU A 82 -2.65 -14.51 1.55
C LEU A 82 -2.94 -15.99 1.78
N LYS A 83 -3.94 -16.49 1.05
CA LYS A 83 -4.22 -17.93 1.03
C LYS A 83 -3.03 -18.72 0.50
N ASP A 84 -2.44 -18.22 -0.57
CA ASP A 84 -1.28 -18.78 -1.25
C ASP A 84 -0.20 -17.68 -1.32
N PRO A 85 1.00 -17.88 -0.74
CA PRO A 85 2.07 -16.89 -0.81
C PRO A 85 2.51 -16.63 -2.25
N VAL A 86 2.88 -15.37 -2.54
CA VAL A 86 3.36 -14.95 -3.86
C VAL A 86 4.88 -14.87 -3.86
N VAL A 87 5.53 -15.40 -4.89
CA VAL A 87 6.98 -15.26 -5.08
C VAL A 87 7.26 -13.97 -5.83
N ILE A 88 8.04 -13.10 -5.21
CA ILE A 88 8.62 -11.89 -5.80
C ILE A 88 10.06 -12.26 -6.17
N GLU A 89 10.36 -12.26 -7.46
CA GLU A 89 11.65 -12.64 -8.01
C GLU A 89 12.55 -11.42 -8.18
N ASP A 90 13.86 -11.66 -8.22
CA ASP A 90 14.81 -10.63 -8.61
C ASP A 90 14.46 -10.08 -10.01
N GLY A 91 14.40 -8.75 -10.12
CA GLY A 91 13.92 -7.99 -11.27
C GLY A 91 12.46 -7.57 -11.21
N ASP A 92 11.63 -8.19 -10.36
CA ASP A 92 10.20 -7.83 -10.28
C ASP A 92 9.98 -6.41 -9.75
N GLU A 93 8.93 -5.76 -10.23
CA GLU A 93 8.44 -4.50 -9.69
C GLU A 93 7.24 -4.73 -8.78
N VAL A 94 7.28 -4.13 -7.60
CA VAL A 94 6.19 -4.17 -6.62
C VAL A 94 5.67 -2.75 -6.41
N SER A 95 4.36 -2.57 -6.58
CA SER A 95 3.67 -1.28 -6.46
C SER A 95 2.70 -1.31 -5.29
N LEU A 96 2.85 -0.37 -4.36
CA LEU A 96 1.86 -0.04 -3.35
C LEU A 96 0.97 1.08 -3.90
N ARG A 97 -0.34 0.92 -3.80
CA ARG A 97 -1.32 1.94 -4.20
C ARG A 97 -2.33 2.15 -3.09
N CYS A 98 -2.58 3.41 -2.76
CA CYS A 98 -3.51 3.84 -1.74
C CYS A 98 -4.47 4.87 -2.36
N VAL A 99 -5.77 4.72 -2.09
CA VAL A 99 -6.79 5.66 -2.58
C VAL A 99 -7.39 6.40 -1.41
N TYR A 100 -7.64 7.70 -1.60
CA TYR A 100 -8.17 8.59 -0.58
C TYR A 100 -9.40 9.36 -1.08
N ASP A 101 -10.34 9.58 -0.16
CA ASP A 101 -11.47 10.48 -0.32
C ASP A 101 -11.29 11.68 0.62
N ASN A 102 -10.77 12.78 0.09
CA ASN A 102 -10.68 14.09 0.74
C ASN A 102 -11.78 15.04 0.23
N SER A 103 -12.94 14.50 -0.18
CA SER A 103 -14.08 15.31 -0.61
C SER A 103 -14.76 16.00 0.56
N ASP A 104 -15.51 17.07 0.26
CA ASP A 104 -16.33 17.79 1.25
C ASP A 104 -17.43 16.90 1.89
N THR A 105 -17.70 15.72 1.30
CA THR A 105 -18.68 14.77 1.83
C THR A 105 -18.08 13.78 2.82
N ASN A 106 -16.75 13.63 2.86
CA ASN A 106 -16.08 12.82 3.87
C ASN A 106 -16.07 13.59 5.21
N PRO A 107 -16.65 13.05 6.30
CA PRO A 107 -16.72 13.72 7.59
C PRO A 107 -15.37 13.99 8.24
N TYR A 108 -14.28 13.41 7.73
CA TYR A 108 -12.92 13.61 8.22
C TYR A 108 -12.11 14.62 7.40
N SER A 109 -12.62 15.07 6.24
CA SER A 109 -11.94 16.11 5.46
C SER A 109 -11.91 17.44 6.22
N THR A 110 -10.77 18.13 6.18
CA THR A 110 -10.63 19.49 6.72
C THR A 110 -10.80 20.57 5.65
N GLY A 111 -10.92 20.18 4.37
CA GLY A 111 -10.89 21.11 3.24
C GLY A 111 -9.50 21.65 2.90
N ASP A 112 -8.44 21.06 3.45
CA ASP A 112 -7.04 21.42 3.19
C ASP A 112 -6.29 20.31 2.44
N TYR A 113 -5.07 20.61 2.00
CA TYR A 113 -4.12 19.59 1.58
C TYR A 113 -3.73 18.69 2.75
N VAL A 114 -3.66 17.40 2.49
CA VAL A 114 -3.23 16.40 3.48
C VAL A 114 -1.92 15.77 3.02
N TYR A 115 -1.00 15.62 3.96
CA TYR A 115 0.36 15.13 3.72
C TYR A 115 0.65 13.89 4.58
N TRP A 116 1.80 13.26 4.31
CA TRP A 116 2.31 12.18 5.14
C TRP A 116 2.58 12.63 6.58
N GLY A 117 2.07 11.88 7.57
CA GLY A 117 2.40 12.11 8.98
C GLY A 117 1.59 11.27 9.96
N ASP A 118 1.93 11.40 11.26
CA ASP A 118 1.32 10.65 12.36
C ASP A 118 0.13 11.40 13.01
N ALA A 119 -0.12 12.67 12.64
CA ALA A 119 -1.18 13.44 13.29
C ALA A 119 -2.56 12.97 12.85
N THR A 120 -3.59 13.34 13.61
CA THR A 120 -4.98 12.93 13.36
C THR A 120 -5.51 13.34 11.99
N ASN A 121 -4.99 14.44 11.43
CA ASN A 121 -5.41 14.98 10.13
C ASN A 121 -4.35 14.76 9.03
N ASP A 122 -3.27 14.04 9.34
CA ASP A 122 -2.32 13.58 8.34
C ASP A 122 -2.81 12.23 7.77
N GLU A 123 -2.20 11.77 6.69
CA GLU A 123 -2.46 10.44 6.12
C GLU A 123 -1.20 9.59 6.01
N MET A 124 -1.41 8.30 5.77
CA MET A 124 -0.35 7.34 5.49
C MET A 124 -0.72 6.42 4.34
N CYS A 125 0.25 6.13 3.46
CA CYS A 125 0.23 5.03 2.51
C CYS A 125 1.29 4.00 2.89
N LEU A 126 0.92 2.99 3.68
CA LEU A 126 1.87 2.02 4.25
C LEU A 126 1.30 0.61 4.24
N ILE A 127 2.17 -0.37 3.96
CA ILE A 127 1.96 -1.76 4.34
C ILE A 127 3.18 -2.30 5.08
N TYR A 128 2.94 -2.91 6.24
CA TYR A 128 3.93 -3.76 6.89
C TYR A 128 3.92 -5.13 6.20
N ALA A 129 4.73 -5.28 5.15
CA ALA A 129 4.83 -6.49 4.36
C ALA A 129 5.44 -7.63 5.20
N LEU A 130 4.75 -8.76 5.26
CA LEU A 130 5.27 -9.99 5.80
C LEU A 130 5.92 -10.77 4.65
N ALA A 131 7.24 -10.70 4.56
CA ALA A 131 8.01 -11.37 3.52
C ALA A 131 9.22 -12.11 4.09
N GLY A 132 9.63 -13.21 3.46
CA GLY A 132 10.78 -14.00 3.88
C GLY A 132 11.55 -14.55 2.69
N LEU A 133 12.80 -14.95 2.91
CA LEU A 133 13.58 -15.66 1.89
C LEU A 133 12.85 -16.97 1.55
N GLY A 134 12.58 -17.18 0.26
CA GLY A 134 12.13 -18.47 -0.25
C GLY A 134 13.23 -19.51 -0.06
N GLY A 135 12.86 -20.69 0.43
CA GLY A 135 13.76 -21.86 0.52
C GLY A 135 13.93 -22.55 -0.82
#